data_AF-A0A527Z523-F1
#
_entry.id   AF-A0A527Z523-F1
#
_cell.length_a   1.000
_cell.length_b   1.000
_cell.length_c   1.000
_cell.angle_alpha   90.00
_cell.angle_beta   90.00
_cell.angle_gamma   90.00
#
_symmetry.space_group_name_H-M   'P 1'
#
loop_
_entity.id
_entity.type
_entity.pdbx_description
1 polymer ?
#
loop_
_entity_poly.entity_id
_entity_poly.type
_entity_poly.pdbx_seq_one_letter_code
_entity_poly.pdbx_strand_id
1 'polypeptide(L)' 'MERYVEDYQKRRLTERVDIMTAINILKSQGYDHDELISEITKVFYVDLDTYNEVVMAA' A
#
# COMPACT_ATOMS: atom_id res chain seq x y z
N MET A 1 17.42 -20.25 -3.19
CA MET A 1 17.49 -18.82 -2.82
C MET A 1 16.07 -18.31 -2.85
N GLU A 2 15.31 -18.58 -1.79
CA GLU A 2 13.93 -18.13 -1.64
C GLU A 2 13.80 -17.64 -0.20
N ARG A 3 14.00 -16.33 -0.01
CA ARG A 3 13.68 -15.68 1.27
C ARG A 3 12.17 -15.49 1.32
N TYR A 4 11.43 -16.58 1.57
CA TYR A 4 10.09 -16.48 2.13
C TYR A 4 10.25 -15.94 3.55
N VAL A 5 10.40 -14.62 3.68
CA VAL A 5 10.27 -13.95 4.98
C VAL A 5 8.79 -14.01 5.31
N GLU A 6 8.42 -15.12 5.96
CA GLU A 6 7.38 -15.22 6.98
C GLU A 6 6.26 -14.18 6.84
N ASP A 7 5.35 -14.43 5.91
CA ASP A 7 4.24 -13.56 5.50
C ASP A 7 3.17 -13.36 6.62
N TYR A 8 3.39 -13.92 7.81
CA TYR A 8 2.45 -13.91 8.94
C TYR A 8 2.44 -12.60 9.75
N GLN A 9 3.26 -11.60 9.39
CA GLN A 9 3.31 -10.31 10.09
C GLN A 9 3.10 -9.08 9.19
N LYS A 10 2.71 -9.25 7.93
CA LYS A 10 2.39 -8.10 7.09
C LYS A 10 1.23 -7.33 7.73
N ARG A 11 1.53 -6.11 8.19
CA ARG A 11 0.53 -5.24 8.80
C ARG A 11 -0.55 -4.98 7.75
N ARG A 12 -1.81 -5.06 8.16
CA ARG A 12 -2.93 -4.75 7.30
C ARG A 12 -3.15 -3.25 7.29
N LEU A 13 -3.13 -2.66 6.10
CA LEU A 13 -3.56 -1.29 5.86
C LEU A 13 -5.05 -1.35 5.51
N THR A 14 -5.89 -1.28 6.54
CA THR A 14 -7.35 -1.23 6.42
C THR A 14 -7.91 0.16 6.69
N GLU A 15 -7.14 1.02 7.37
CA GLU A 15 -7.59 2.37 7.68
C GLU A 15 -7.22 3.32 6.55
N ARG A 16 -8.21 4.11 6.13
CA ARG A 16 -8.07 5.19 5.13
C ARG A 16 -6.86 6.09 5.40
N VAL A 17 -6.67 6.49 6.65
CA VAL A 17 -5.61 7.43 7.04
C VAL A 17 -4.22 6.83 6.85
N ASP A 18 -4.05 5.55 7.18
CA ASP A 18 -2.79 4.85 6.99
C ASP A 18 -2.51 4.60 5.50
N ILE A 19 -3.54 4.21 4.73
CA ILE A 19 -3.43 4.04 3.28
C ILE A 19 -3.03 5.36 2.61
N MET A 20 -3.70 6.46 2.97
CA MET A 20 -3.38 7.79 2.44
C MET A 20 -1.95 8.22 2.81
N THR A 21 -1.51 7.91 4.03
CA THR A 21 -0.14 8.20 4.48
C THR A 21 0.88 7.41 3.67
N ALA A 22 0.65 6.10 3.47
CA ALA A 22 1.52 5.26 2.65
C ALA A 22 1.60 5.75 1.19
N ILE A 23 0.46 6.10 0.60
CA ILE A 23 0.38 6.70 -0.74
C ILE A 23 1.18 8.00 -0.81
N ASN A 24 1.01 8.90 0.16
CA ASN A 24 1.67 10.20 0.14
C ASN A 24 3.20 10.06 0.27
N ILE A 25 3.67 9.13 1.10
CA ILE A 25 5.09 8.79 1.23
C ILE A 25 5.65 8.30 -0.10
N LEU A 26 4.97 7.36 -0.77
CA LEU A 26 5.43 6.81 -2.04
C LEU A 26 5.34 7.82 -3.18
N LYS A 27 4.28 8.63 -3.25
CA LYS A 27 4.19 9.76 -4.19
C LYS A 27 5.35 10.75 -3.97
N SER A 28 5.69 11.05 -2.72
CA SER A 28 6.85 11.90 -2.40
C SER A 28 8.19 11.29 -2.81
N GLN A 29 8.28 9.97 -2.98
CA GLN A 29 9.46 9.30 -3.53
C GLN A 29 9.46 9.27 -5.07
N GLY A 30 8.38 9.73 -5.72
CA GLY A 30 8.26 9.79 -7.17
C GLY A 30 7.57 8.58 -7.81
N TYR A 31 6.93 7.70 -7.02
CA TYR A 31 6.15 6.59 -7.56
C TYR A 31 4.84 7.07 -8.16
N ASP A 32 4.52 6.52 -9.33
CA ASP A 32 3.28 6.83 -10.04
C ASP A 32 2.09 6.04 -9.50
N HIS A 33 0.88 6.48 -9.81
CA HIS A 33 -0.33 5.93 -9.20
C HIS A 33 -0.48 4.41 -9.41
N ASP A 34 -0.12 3.95 -10.61
CA ASP A 34 -0.14 2.54 -11.01
C ASP A 34 0.91 1.70 -10.25
N GLU A 35 2.01 2.31 -9.84
CA GLU A 35 3.11 1.64 -9.13
C GLU A 35 2.87 1.58 -7.61
N LEU A 36 2.11 2.52 -7.06
CA LEU A 36 1.81 2.60 -5.63
C LEU A 36 1.26 1.29 -5.08
N ILE A 37 0.25 0.70 -5.72
CA ILE A 37 -0.39 -0.52 -5.22
C ILE A 37 0.58 -1.70 -5.25
N SER A 38 1.43 -1.79 -6.28
CA SER A 38 2.49 -2.80 -6.37
C SER A 38 3.49 -2.65 -5.22
N GLU A 39 3.94 -1.43 -4.94
CA GLU A 39 4.92 -1.21 -3.87
C GLU A 39 4.34 -1.43 -2.48
N ILE A 40 3.11 -0.98 -2.21
CA ILE A 40 2.49 -1.16 -0.91
C ILE A 40 2.21 -2.64 -0.65
N THR A 41 1.72 -3.39 -1.64
CA THR A 41 1.36 -4.82 -1.48
C THR A 41 2.57 -5.75 -1.29
N LYS A 42 3.77 -5.31 -1.67
CA LYS A 42 5.02 -6.03 -1.33
C LYS A 42 5.26 -6.09 0.19
N VAL A 43 4.86 -5.05 0.92
CA VAL A 43 5.19 -4.87 2.35
C VAL A 43 3.97 -5.05 3.25
N PHE A 44 2.78 -4.67 2.78
CA PHE A 44 1.55 -4.65 3.57
C PHE A 44 0.42 -5.39 2.86
N TYR A 45 -0.52 -5.90 3.64
CA TYR A 45 -1.80 -6.33 3.10
C TYR A 45 -2.72 -5.12 2.98
N VAL A 46 -3.06 -4.73 1.75
CA VAL A 46 -3.88 -3.55 1.48
C VAL A 46 -5.30 -3.97 1.20
N ASP A 47 -6.26 -3.29 1.83
CA ASP A 47 -7.65 -3.38 1.45
C ASP A 47 -7.88 -2.61 0.13
N LEU A 48 -8.14 -3.33 -0.96
CA LEU A 48 -8.29 -2.74 -2.28
C LEU A 48 -9.52 -1.85 -2.39
N ASP A 49 -10.58 -2.14 -1.64
CA ASP A 49 -11.81 -1.34 -1.65
C ASP A 49 -11.53 0.05 -1.06
N THR A 50 -10.92 0.08 0.14
CA THR A 50 -10.49 1.31 0.81
C THR A 50 -9.43 2.06 0.01
N TYR A 51 -8.47 1.35 -0.58
CA TYR A 51 -7.46 1.97 -1.45
C TYR A 51 -8.12 2.67 -2.65
N ASN A 52 -9.00 1.98 -3.37
CA ASN A 52 -9.71 2.57 -4.50
C ASN A 52 -10.58 3.76 -4.06
N GLU A 53 -11.25 3.69 -2.92
CA GLU A 53 -12.00 4.83 -2.39
C GLU A 53 -11.08 6.04 -2.14
N VAL A 54 -9.93 5.84 -1.49
CA VAL A 54 -8.96 6.91 -1.21
C VAL A 54 -8.42 7.53 -2.49
N VAL A 55 -8.14 6.70 -3.48
CA VAL A 55 -7.57 7.09 -4.77
C VAL A 55 -8.58 7.82 -5.64
N MET A 56 -9.80 7.29 -5.74
CA MET A 56 -10.86 7.91 -6.54
C MET A 56 -11.38 9.21 -5.90
N ALA A 57 -11.22 9.38 -4.59
CA ALA A 57 -11.61 10.58 -3.85
C ALA A 57 -10.54 11.69 -3.81
N ALA A 58 -9.31 11.45 -4.30
CA ALA A 58 -8.17 12.37 -4.23
C ALA A 58 -7.83 12.96 -5.61
#